data_AF-A0A8J5L690-F1
#
_entry.id   AF-A0A8J5L690-F1
#
_cell.length_a   1.000
_cell.length_b   1.000
_cell.length_c   1.000
_cell.angle_alpha   90.00
_cell.angle_beta   90.00
_cell.angle_gamma   90.00
#
_symmetry.space_group_name_H-M   'P 1'
#
loop_
_entity.id
_entity.type
_entity.pdbx_description
1 polymer ?
#
loop_
_entity_poly.entity_id
_entity_poly.type
_entity_poly.pdbx_seq_one_letter_code
_entity_poly.pdbx_strand_id
1 'polypeptide(L)'
;MCRAHDPFHWSKMSRWFTIPSPCSSCQSQRGYAQESGTISEDVIRNAFSATEEGFLAHVRTTREIKPLIAATGSCCLVGVIWRGTLYLANLGDSRAVVGYLGRSNNIITEQLTRDHNASMEDVRQELKFLHPDDSNIVALKHGVWRIKGIIQVSRTIGDAYLKKPEFALDPSITRFRLTEPLRRPVLSAEPSVFTRTFLPQDKFVIFASDGLWEHLSNQQAAEIGIARRLIRTALQEAARKREMRYADIKKLDKGIRRFIHDDITVIVIYIDHEFLLGPKASVPELSIQGFADSVGPSKFSTLDGTN
;
A
#
# COMPACT_ATOMS: atom_id res chain seq x y z
N MET A 1 -21.37 -5.28 -10.92
CA MET A 1 -21.99 -6.61 -10.79
C MET A 1 -20.87 -7.65 -10.88
N CYS A 2 -20.41 -8.18 -9.75
CA CYS A 2 -19.31 -9.14 -9.71
C CYS A 2 -19.84 -10.52 -10.11
N ARG A 3 -19.33 -11.13 -11.17
CA ARG A 3 -19.42 -12.59 -11.35
C ARG A 3 -18.15 -13.22 -10.82
N ALA A 4 -18.33 -14.06 -9.81
CA ALA A 4 -17.34 -14.98 -9.31
C ALA A 4 -17.19 -16.13 -10.30
N HIS A 5 -15.96 -16.40 -10.74
CA HIS A 5 -15.53 -17.76 -11.03
C HIS A 5 -14.05 -17.89 -10.62
N ASP A 6 -13.84 -18.92 -9.79
CA ASP A 6 -12.62 -19.53 -9.27
C ASP A 6 -11.91 -18.97 -8.01
N PRO A 7 -11.52 -19.88 -7.08
CA PRO A 7 -11.26 -19.57 -5.68
C PRO A 7 -9.77 -19.36 -5.40
N PHE A 8 -9.48 -18.59 -4.34
CA PHE A 8 -8.16 -18.45 -3.74
C PHE A 8 -7.12 -17.58 -4.46
N HIS A 9 -7.44 -16.35 -4.86
CA HIS A 9 -6.41 -15.32 -5.01
C HIS A 9 -7.01 -13.91 -4.89
N TRP A 10 -6.48 -13.11 -3.97
CA TRP A 10 -6.65 -11.66 -3.97
C TRP A 10 -5.25 -11.05 -4.08
N SER A 11 -4.98 -10.40 -5.20
CA SER A 11 -3.87 -9.45 -5.34
C SER A 11 -4.11 -8.27 -4.39
N LYS A 12 -3.04 -7.58 -3.95
CA LYS A 12 -3.17 -6.31 -3.23
C LYS A 12 -4.04 -5.37 -4.08
N MET A 13 -5.30 -5.18 -3.69
CA MET A 13 -6.22 -4.29 -4.40
C MET A 13 -5.90 -2.86 -4.00
N SER A 14 -5.22 -2.12 -4.87
CA SER A 14 -5.14 -0.67 -4.81
C SER A 14 -6.50 -0.09 -5.19
N ARG A 15 -7.32 0.24 -4.19
CA ARG A 15 -8.60 0.94 -4.37
C ARG A 15 -8.40 2.43 -4.16
N TRP A 16 -8.72 3.21 -5.19
CA TRP A 16 -8.81 4.66 -5.11
C TRP A 16 -10.21 5.03 -4.64
N PHE A 17 -10.30 5.79 -3.56
CA PHE A 17 -11.52 6.49 -3.19
C PHE A 17 -11.31 7.97 -3.56
N THR A 18 -12.04 8.44 -4.56
CA THR A 18 -12.54 9.82 -4.53
C THR A 18 -13.76 9.83 -3.62
N ILE A 19 -13.93 10.90 -2.85
CA ILE A 19 -15.17 11.14 -2.11
C ILE A 19 -16.24 11.35 -3.20
N PRO A 20 -17.22 10.46 -3.37
CA PRO A 20 -18.18 10.62 -4.44
C PRO A 20 -19.03 11.86 -4.19
N SER A 21 -19.31 12.61 -5.25
CA SER A 21 -20.52 13.44 -5.29
C SER A 21 -21.73 12.55 -4.98
N PRO A 22 -22.73 13.00 -4.19
CA PRO A 22 -23.73 12.09 -3.65
C PRO A 22 -24.56 11.41 -4.74
N CYS A 23 -24.63 10.08 -4.68
CA CYS A 23 -25.76 9.32 -5.20
C CYS A 23 -26.94 9.55 -4.26
N SER A 24 -28.08 9.96 -4.81
CA SER A 24 -29.27 10.43 -4.09
C SER A 24 -29.99 9.40 -3.20
N SER A 25 -29.47 8.16 -3.11
CA SER A 25 -30.11 7.07 -2.37
C SER A 25 -29.36 6.58 -1.12
N CYS A 26 -28.22 7.16 -0.73
CA CYS A 26 -27.45 6.75 0.45
C CYS A 26 -27.31 7.90 1.46
N GLN A 27 -28.36 8.16 2.24
CA GLN A 27 -28.40 9.30 3.19
C GLN A 27 -27.74 9.04 4.55
N SER A 28 -27.11 7.89 4.82
CA SER A 28 -26.61 7.55 6.16
C SER A 28 -25.08 7.61 6.36
N GLN A 29 -24.29 8.03 5.38
CA GLN A 29 -22.85 8.24 5.54
C GLN A 29 -22.39 9.50 4.80
N ARG A 30 -22.57 10.67 5.44
CA ARG A 30 -21.81 11.87 5.06
C ARG A 30 -20.36 11.63 5.48
N GLY A 31 -19.42 11.76 4.53
CA GLY A 31 -18.00 11.58 4.82
C GLY A 31 -17.45 12.76 5.62
N TYR A 32 -16.68 12.48 6.68
CA TYR A 32 -16.12 13.47 7.62
C TYR A 32 -15.39 14.66 6.96
N ALA A 33 -14.78 14.48 5.78
CA ALA A 33 -14.11 15.57 5.05
C ALA A 33 -15.08 16.65 4.51
N GLN A 34 -16.37 16.34 4.36
CA GLN A 34 -17.37 17.33 3.96
C GLN A 34 -17.79 18.27 5.10
N GLU A 35 -17.54 17.92 6.36
CA GLU A 35 -18.00 18.71 7.51
C GLU A 35 -17.06 19.88 7.86
N SER A 36 -15.76 19.79 7.53
CA SER A 36 -14.76 20.82 7.88
C SER A 36 -14.22 21.63 6.70
N GLY A 37 -14.33 21.13 5.46
CA GLY A 37 -13.70 21.76 4.29
C GLY A 37 -12.16 21.81 4.32
N THR A 38 -11.54 20.99 5.17
CA THR A 38 -10.08 20.93 5.40
C THR A 38 -9.61 19.48 5.48
N ILE A 39 -8.34 19.25 5.11
CA ILE A 39 -7.66 17.96 5.32
C ILE A 39 -6.78 18.08 6.57
N SER A 40 -6.85 17.09 7.44
CA SER A 40 -5.98 16.94 8.62
C SER A 40 -5.56 15.49 8.79
N GLU A 41 -4.56 15.24 9.63
CA GLU A 41 -4.13 13.89 9.97
C GLU A 41 -5.27 13.07 10.60
N ASP A 42 -6.09 13.70 11.45
CA ASP A 42 -7.24 13.05 12.09
C ASP A 42 -8.31 12.63 11.09
N VAL A 43 -8.59 13.45 10.06
CA VAL A 43 -9.52 13.07 8.98
C VAL A 43 -9.04 11.80 8.29
N ILE A 44 -7.74 11.68 8.03
CA ILE A 44 -7.15 10.51 7.40
C ILE A 44 -7.21 9.30 8.35
N ARG A 45 -6.83 9.46 9.62
CA ARG A 45 -6.92 8.39 10.63
C ARG A 45 -8.35 7.87 10.78
N ASN A 46 -9.32 8.77 10.83
CA ASN A 46 -10.74 8.44 10.91
C ASN A 46 -11.22 7.68 9.67
N ALA A 47 -10.74 8.04 8.47
CA ALA A 47 -11.06 7.30 7.25
C ALA A 47 -10.54 5.86 7.28
N PHE A 48 -9.32 5.65 7.78
CA PHE A 48 -8.76 4.30 7.98
C PHE A 48 -9.55 3.51 9.02
N SER A 49 -9.86 4.12 10.17
CA SER A 49 -10.67 3.50 11.23
C SER A 49 -12.07 3.11 10.73
N ALA A 50 -12.76 4.01 10.02
CA ALA A 50 -14.07 3.73 9.44
C ALA A 50 -14.02 2.62 8.39
N THR A 51 -12.94 2.56 7.59
CA THR A 51 -12.73 1.49 6.60
C THR A 51 -12.52 0.14 7.27
N GLU A 52 -11.69 0.09 8.33
CA GLU A 52 -11.47 -1.13 9.11
C GLU A 52 -12.77 -1.62 9.76
N GLU A 53 -13.48 -0.75 10.48
CA GLU A 53 -14.72 -1.15 11.17
C GLU A 53 -15.81 -1.57 10.17
N GLY A 54 -15.91 -0.91 9.02
CA GLY A 54 -16.77 -1.34 7.92
C GLY A 54 -16.40 -2.72 7.38
N PHE A 55 -15.10 -3.01 7.22
CA PHE A 55 -14.65 -4.33 6.80
C PHE A 55 -14.90 -5.40 7.87
N LEU A 56 -14.62 -5.13 9.14
CA LEU A 56 -14.90 -6.06 10.24
C LEU A 56 -16.39 -6.36 10.38
N ALA A 57 -17.26 -5.36 10.21
CA ALA A 57 -18.70 -5.58 10.16
C ALA A 57 -19.09 -6.52 9.01
N HIS A 58 -18.49 -6.36 7.83
CA HIS A 58 -18.70 -7.26 6.69
C HIS A 58 -18.18 -8.69 6.96
N VAL A 59 -17.03 -8.84 7.64
CA VAL A 59 -16.52 -10.15 8.07
C VAL A 59 -17.51 -10.83 9.01
N ARG A 60 -18.06 -10.11 10.01
CA ARG A 60 -19.05 -10.67 10.95
C ARG A 60 -20.24 -11.29 10.25
N THR A 61 -20.79 -10.62 9.24
CA THR A 61 -21.98 -11.11 8.52
C THR A 61 -21.67 -12.21 7.51
N THR A 62 -20.44 -12.29 7.01
CA THR A 62 -20.09 -13.14 5.85
C THR A 62 -19.34 -14.42 6.25
N ARG A 63 -18.69 -14.42 7.41
CA ARG A 63 -17.78 -15.50 7.83
C ARG A 63 -18.43 -16.88 7.92
N GLU A 64 -19.73 -16.97 8.19
CA GLU A 64 -20.42 -18.26 8.28
C GLU A 64 -20.49 -18.96 6.92
N ILE A 65 -20.63 -18.18 5.85
CA ILE A 65 -20.70 -18.66 4.46
C ILE A 65 -19.28 -18.77 3.88
N LYS A 66 -18.40 -17.83 4.24
CA LYS A 66 -17.04 -17.74 3.70
C LYS A 66 -16.04 -17.45 4.83
N PRO A 67 -15.62 -18.46 5.63
CA PRO A 67 -14.76 -18.26 6.79
C PRO A 67 -13.47 -17.51 6.48
N LEU A 68 -12.87 -17.78 5.32
CA LEU A 68 -11.61 -17.17 4.88
C LEU A 68 -11.66 -15.65 4.66
N ILE A 69 -12.85 -15.02 4.69
CA ILE A 69 -12.94 -13.56 4.69
C ILE A 69 -12.23 -12.94 5.91
N ALA A 70 -12.19 -13.65 7.04
CA ALA A 70 -11.48 -13.20 8.25
C ALA A 70 -9.95 -13.15 8.09
N ALA A 71 -9.38 -13.92 7.15
CA ALA A 71 -7.96 -13.87 6.79
C ALA A 71 -7.68 -13.04 5.54
N THR A 72 -8.66 -12.29 5.05
CA THR A 72 -8.44 -11.33 3.97
C THR A 72 -7.99 -10.01 4.58
N GLY A 73 -6.85 -9.51 4.10
CA GLY A 73 -6.31 -8.24 4.52
C GLY A 73 -5.44 -7.59 3.44
N SER A 74 -5.08 -6.34 3.66
CA SER A 74 -4.28 -5.56 2.73
C SER A 74 -3.42 -4.51 3.42
N CYS A 75 -2.25 -4.26 2.84
CA CYS A 75 -1.51 -3.03 3.10
C CYS A 75 -2.22 -1.87 2.40
N CYS A 76 -2.12 -0.67 2.96
CA CYS A 76 -2.75 0.52 2.41
C CYS A 76 -1.80 1.70 2.56
N LEU A 77 -1.44 2.30 1.43
CA LEU A 77 -0.68 3.54 1.36
C LEU A 77 -1.53 4.58 0.64
N VAL A 78 -1.81 5.68 1.33
CA VAL A 78 -2.65 6.78 0.84
C VAL A 78 -1.80 8.05 0.79
N GLY A 79 -1.94 8.80 -0.31
CA GLY A 79 -1.42 10.15 -0.46
C GLY A 79 -2.53 11.12 -0.81
N VAL A 80 -2.64 12.22 -0.07
CA VAL A 80 -3.57 13.33 -0.32
C VAL A 80 -2.75 14.60 -0.52
N ILE A 81 -2.90 15.25 -1.68
CA ILE A 81 -2.29 16.56 -1.95
C ILE A 81 -3.38 17.61 -1.79
N TRP A 82 -3.20 18.51 -0.83
CA TRP A 82 -4.14 19.59 -0.55
C TRP A 82 -3.39 20.90 -0.30
N ARG A 83 -3.65 21.91 -1.15
CA ARG A 83 -3.05 23.27 -1.05
C ARG A 83 -1.53 23.24 -0.88
N GLY A 84 -0.82 22.51 -1.75
CA GLY A 84 0.65 22.39 -1.71
C GLY A 84 1.20 21.52 -0.57
N THR A 85 0.33 20.92 0.25
CA THR A 85 0.71 20.00 1.34
C THR A 85 0.39 18.57 0.95
N LEU A 86 1.36 17.69 1.12
CA LEU A 86 1.24 16.25 0.98
C LEU A 86 0.99 15.62 2.35
N TYR A 87 -0.12 14.89 2.46
CA TYR A 87 -0.44 14.03 3.59
C TYR A 87 -0.30 12.58 3.15
N LEU A 88 0.47 11.80 3.92
CA LEU A 88 0.72 10.39 3.67
C LEU A 88 0.23 9.58 4.85
N ALA A 89 -0.49 8.49 4.58
CA ALA A 89 -0.85 7.51 5.59
C ALA A 89 -0.42 6.12 5.11
N ASN A 90 0.47 5.48 5.87
CA ASN A 90 1.00 4.16 5.53
C ASN A 90 0.58 3.11 6.54
N LEU A 91 0.18 1.96 6.01
CA LEU A 91 -0.30 0.82 6.75
C LEU A 91 0.25 -0.44 6.05
N GLY A 92 1.27 -1.06 6.64
CA GLY A 92 2.01 -2.17 6.03
C GLY A 92 3.35 -1.71 5.45
N ASP A 93 3.81 -2.39 4.39
CA ASP A 93 5.16 -2.26 3.81
C ASP A 93 5.19 -1.73 2.38
N SER A 94 4.09 -1.09 1.95
CA SER A 94 4.16 -0.16 0.84
C SER A 94 4.92 1.10 1.28
N ARG A 95 5.48 1.83 0.32
CA ARG A 95 6.35 2.98 0.62
C ARG A 95 6.14 4.13 -0.36
N ALA A 96 6.19 5.35 0.18
CA ALA A 96 6.29 6.59 -0.57
C ALA A 96 7.67 7.22 -0.44
N VAL A 97 8.19 7.73 -1.55
CA VAL A 97 9.53 8.31 -1.68
C VAL A 97 9.43 9.58 -2.52
N VAL A 98 10.04 10.67 -2.08
CA VAL A 98 10.15 11.91 -2.88
C VAL A 98 11.50 11.96 -3.58
N GLY A 99 11.49 12.42 -4.83
CA GLY A 99 12.69 12.81 -5.56
C GLY A 99 12.76 14.32 -5.71
N TYR A 100 13.93 14.91 -5.40
CA TYR A 100 14.18 16.34 -5.55
C TYR A 100 15.54 16.60 -6.19
N LEU A 101 15.70 17.77 -6.82
CA LEU A 101 16.99 18.17 -7.39
C LEU A 101 17.94 18.63 -6.28
N GLY A 102 19.07 17.95 -6.18
CA GLY A 102 20.21 18.34 -5.36
C GLY A 102 20.99 19.51 -5.96
N ARG A 103 21.95 20.03 -5.17
CA ARG A 103 22.80 21.17 -5.58
C ARG A 103 23.63 20.90 -6.84
N SER A 104 23.99 19.64 -7.09
CA SER A 104 24.77 19.23 -8.26
C SER A 104 23.90 18.80 -9.45
N ASN A 105 22.62 19.22 -9.48
CA ASN A 105 21.63 18.86 -10.49
C ASN A 105 21.37 17.33 -10.61
N ASN A 106 21.69 16.57 -9.56
CA ASN A 106 21.40 15.16 -9.45
C ASN A 106 20.08 14.95 -8.68
N ILE A 107 19.36 13.87 -8.98
CA ILE A 107 18.18 13.48 -8.21
C ILE A 107 18.63 12.87 -6.89
N ILE A 108 18.19 13.48 -5.79
CA ILE A 108 18.32 12.94 -4.44
C ILE A 108 16.94 12.43 -4.00
N THR A 109 16.95 11.36 -3.21
CA THR A 109 15.75 10.67 -2.75
C THR A 109 15.60 10.74 -1.24
N GLU A 110 14.37 10.87 -0.76
CA GLU A 110 14.03 10.79 0.66
C GLU A 110 12.80 9.90 0.83
N GLN A 111 12.88 8.94 1.75
CA GLN A 111 11.74 8.10 2.10
C GLN A 111 10.81 8.85 3.04
N LEU A 112 9.54 8.99 2.65
CA LEU A 112 8.56 9.76 3.41
C LEU A 112 7.75 8.91 4.40
N THR A 113 7.70 7.59 4.20
CA THR A 113 6.88 6.68 5.02
C THR A 113 7.74 5.62 5.70
N ARG A 114 7.42 5.27 6.95
CA ARG A 114 8.01 4.11 7.63
C ARG A 114 7.29 2.83 7.19
N ASP A 115 8.06 1.80 6.86
CA ASP A 115 7.53 0.47 6.55
C ASP A 115 7.17 -0.26 7.85
N HIS A 116 6.09 -1.03 7.84
CA HIS A 116 5.64 -1.81 9.00
C HIS A 116 5.81 -3.31 8.74
N ASN A 117 7.07 -3.75 8.60
CA ASN A 117 7.45 -5.13 8.29
C ASN A 117 8.36 -5.71 9.38
N ALA A 118 8.13 -6.97 9.76
CA ALA A 118 8.90 -7.70 10.77
C ALA A 118 10.36 -7.98 10.36
N SER A 119 10.74 -7.74 9.09
CA SER A 119 12.15 -7.70 8.70
C SER A 119 12.91 -6.59 9.42
N MET A 120 12.24 -5.50 9.80
CA MET A 120 12.85 -4.37 10.50
C MET A 120 12.96 -4.64 12.01
N GLU A 121 14.12 -4.36 12.61
CA GLU A 121 14.39 -4.64 14.02
C GLU A 121 13.52 -3.80 14.96
N ASP A 122 13.28 -2.53 14.64
CA ASP A 122 12.42 -1.63 15.40
C ASP A 122 10.97 -2.14 15.50
N VAL A 123 10.42 -2.67 14.40
CA VAL A 123 9.09 -3.31 14.38
C VAL A 123 9.10 -4.58 15.25
N ARG A 124 10.17 -5.37 15.21
CA ARG A 124 10.31 -6.56 16.08
C ARG A 124 10.40 -6.19 17.56
N GLN A 125 11.10 -5.11 17.90
CA GLN A 125 11.21 -4.60 19.26
C GLN A 125 9.86 -4.06 19.76
N GLU A 126 9.15 -3.28 18.95
CA GLU A 126 7.79 -2.80 19.24
C GLU A 126 6.83 -3.97 19.51
N LEU A 127 6.84 -4.99 18.66
CA LEU A 127 6.02 -6.19 18.84
C LEU A 127 6.33 -6.94 20.14
N LYS A 128 7.62 -7.14 20.47
CA LYS A 128 8.03 -7.79 21.72
C LYS A 128 7.65 -6.97 22.95
N PHE A 129 7.79 -5.64 22.87
CA PHE A 129 7.41 -4.73 23.95
C PHE A 129 5.90 -4.77 24.25
N LEU A 130 5.06 -4.80 23.21
CA LEU A 130 3.60 -4.90 23.35
C LEU A 130 3.12 -6.32 23.75
N HIS A 131 3.96 -7.33 23.56
CA HIS A 131 3.64 -8.74 23.81
C HIS A 131 4.71 -9.43 24.67
N PRO A 132 4.98 -8.95 25.91
CA PRO A 132 6.05 -9.48 26.75
C PRO A 132 5.81 -10.93 27.20
N ASP A 133 4.56 -11.38 27.19
CA ASP A 133 4.10 -12.72 27.55
C ASP A 133 3.94 -13.68 26.35
N ASP A 134 4.29 -13.26 25.13
CA ASP A 134 4.19 -14.08 23.91
C ASP A 134 5.58 -14.25 23.29
N SER A 135 6.30 -15.29 23.73
CA SER A 135 7.62 -15.64 23.19
C SER A 135 7.60 -15.97 21.70
N ASN A 136 6.41 -16.25 21.14
CA ASN A 136 6.19 -16.59 19.74
C ASN A 136 5.62 -15.41 18.92
N ILE A 137 5.62 -14.18 19.46
CA ILE A 137 5.07 -13.01 18.76
C ILE A 137 5.74 -12.78 17.40
N VAL A 138 7.06 -13.03 17.32
CA VAL A 138 7.85 -12.93 16.09
C VAL A 138 8.73 -14.18 15.96
N ALA A 139 8.65 -14.85 14.82
CA ALA A 139 9.41 -16.06 14.53
C ALA A 139 10.13 -15.96 13.18
N LEU A 140 11.35 -16.48 13.10
CA LEU A 140 12.08 -16.62 11.84
C LEU A 140 11.65 -17.94 11.17
N LYS A 141 10.98 -17.86 10.02
CA LYS A 141 10.58 -19.03 9.23
C LYS A 141 11.12 -18.94 7.82
N HIS A 142 11.86 -19.97 7.40
CA HIS A 142 12.51 -20.02 6.08
C HIS A 142 13.36 -18.76 5.78
N GLY A 143 14.11 -18.29 6.78
CA GLY A 143 14.95 -17.09 6.65
C GLY A 143 14.19 -15.75 6.67
N VAL A 144 12.87 -15.76 6.90
CA VAL A 144 12.04 -14.56 6.89
C VAL A 144 11.32 -14.37 8.23
N TRP A 145 11.43 -13.17 8.80
CA TRP A 145 10.75 -12.82 10.06
C TRP A 145 9.24 -12.68 9.84
N ARG A 146 8.44 -13.35 10.68
CA ARG A 146 6.98 -13.37 10.60
C ARG A 146 6.34 -13.24 11.98
N ILE A 147 5.29 -12.44 12.05
CA ILE A 147 4.43 -12.27 13.22
C ILE A 147 3.59 -13.53 13.41
N LYS A 148 3.63 -14.11 14.62
CA LYS A 148 3.09 -15.45 14.95
C LYS A 148 3.55 -16.55 14.00
N GLY A 149 4.64 -16.32 13.26
CA GLY A 149 5.10 -17.22 12.21
C GLY A 149 4.18 -17.29 10.97
N ILE A 150 3.31 -16.30 10.74
CA ILE A 150 2.32 -16.31 9.65
C ILE A 150 2.58 -15.17 8.65
N ILE A 151 2.53 -13.92 9.09
CA ILE A 151 2.54 -12.72 8.23
C ILE A 151 3.77 -11.85 8.49
N GLN A 152 4.25 -11.10 7.48
CA GLN A 152 5.43 -10.24 7.64
C GLN A 152 5.08 -8.81 8.08
N VAL A 153 3.91 -8.29 7.70
CA VAL A 153 3.50 -6.93 8.03
C VAL A 153 2.86 -6.85 9.42
N SER A 154 3.14 -5.79 10.18
CA SER A 154 2.56 -5.54 11.52
C SER A 154 1.30 -4.69 11.50
N ARG A 155 0.98 -4.10 10.34
CA ARG A 155 -0.23 -3.30 10.16
C ARG A 155 -0.94 -3.71 8.88
N THR A 156 -2.24 -4.00 8.96
CA THR A 156 -3.12 -4.19 7.78
C THR A 156 -4.52 -3.61 8.00
N ILE A 157 -5.25 -3.33 6.93
CA ILE A 157 -6.72 -3.35 6.96
C ILE A 157 -7.15 -4.80 6.78
N GLY A 158 -8.13 -5.27 7.55
CA GLY A 158 -8.55 -6.68 7.53
C GLY A 158 -7.67 -7.57 8.39
N ASP A 159 -7.38 -8.81 7.94
CA ASP A 159 -6.72 -9.84 8.78
C ASP A 159 -7.36 -9.97 10.16
N ALA A 160 -8.69 -9.94 10.18
CA ALA A 160 -9.52 -9.88 11.37
C ALA A 160 -9.17 -10.99 12.40
N TYR A 161 -8.81 -12.18 11.91
CA TYR A 161 -8.39 -13.32 12.73
C TYR A 161 -7.11 -13.08 13.55
N LEU A 162 -6.28 -12.10 13.16
CA LEU A 162 -5.07 -11.66 13.88
C LEU A 162 -5.33 -10.46 14.81
N LYS A 163 -6.56 -9.94 14.81
CA LYS A 163 -6.93 -8.74 15.57
C LYS A 163 -7.92 -9.05 16.69
N LYS A 164 -8.95 -9.84 16.42
CA LYS A 164 -9.99 -10.15 17.42
C LYS A 164 -10.18 -11.67 17.52
N PRO A 165 -10.12 -12.27 18.73
CA PRO A 165 -10.33 -13.71 18.92
C PRO A 165 -11.66 -14.22 18.36
N GLU A 166 -12.68 -13.35 18.32
CA GLU A 166 -13.98 -13.67 17.72
C GLU A 166 -13.87 -14.14 16.27
N PHE A 167 -12.85 -13.71 15.51
CA PHE A 167 -12.63 -14.07 14.11
C PHE A 167 -11.62 -15.21 13.91
N ALA A 168 -11.29 -15.96 14.96
CA ALA A 168 -10.42 -17.11 14.86
C ALA A 168 -10.91 -18.10 13.79
N LEU A 169 -9.98 -18.58 12.97
CA LEU A 169 -10.25 -19.58 11.94
C LEU A 169 -10.13 -20.99 12.51
N ASP A 170 -10.79 -21.94 11.86
CA ASP A 170 -10.69 -23.36 12.19
C ASP A 170 -9.21 -23.82 12.15
N PRO A 171 -8.69 -24.49 13.20
CA PRO A 171 -7.31 -24.96 13.24
C PRO A 171 -6.90 -25.94 12.14
N SER A 172 -7.87 -26.60 11.48
CA SER A 172 -7.63 -27.44 10.30
C SER A 172 -7.13 -26.64 9.09
N ILE A 173 -7.36 -25.32 9.06
CA ILE A 173 -6.86 -24.41 8.02
C ILE A 173 -5.40 -24.06 8.34
N THR A 174 -4.49 -24.99 8.00
CA THR A 174 -3.07 -24.96 8.37
C THR A 174 -2.35 -23.66 8.05
N ARG A 175 -2.69 -23.00 6.93
CA ARG A 175 -2.07 -21.75 6.48
C ARG A 175 -2.27 -20.58 7.46
N PHE A 176 -3.39 -20.53 8.16
CA PHE A 176 -3.75 -19.44 9.08
C PHE A 176 -3.79 -19.88 10.54
N ARG A 177 -3.30 -21.10 10.81
CA ARG A 177 -3.33 -21.69 12.14
C ARG A 177 -2.44 -20.91 13.10
N LEU A 178 -3.04 -20.49 14.21
CA LEU A 178 -2.33 -19.99 15.37
C LEU A 178 -2.00 -21.15 16.30
N THR A 179 -0.78 -21.17 16.85
CA THR A 179 -0.37 -22.18 17.84
C THR A 179 -1.17 -22.05 19.14
N GLU A 180 -1.47 -20.81 19.52
CA GLU A 180 -2.24 -20.47 20.72
C GLU A 180 -3.28 -19.40 20.37
N PRO A 181 -4.45 -19.39 21.04
CA PRO A 181 -5.44 -18.34 20.89
C PRO A 181 -4.85 -16.96 21.18
N LEU A 182 -5.30 -15.94 20.45
CA LEU A 182 -4.87 -14.57 20.69
C LEU A 182 -5.39 -14.06 22.03
N ARG A 183 -4.49 -13.50 22.84
CA ARG A 183 -4.85 -12.75 24.05
C ARG A 183 -5.16 -11.29 23.74
N ARG A 184 -4.54 -10.74 22.70
CA ARG A 184 -4.69 -9.35 22.23
C ARG A 184 -4.38 -9.26 20.73
N PRO A 185 -4.77 -8.16 20.05
CA PRO A 185 -4.45 -7.95 18.64
C PRO A 185 -2.93 -7.98 18.41
N VAL A 186 -2.47 -8.75 17.42
CA VAL A 186 -1.04 -8.77 17.02
C VAL A 186 -0.76 -7.93 15.77
N LEU A 187 -1.82 -7.44 15.13
CA LEU A 187 -1.77 -6.48 14.03
C LEU A 187 -2.56 -5.22 14.40
N SER A 188 -2.13 -4.07 13.88
CA SER A 188 -2.84 -2.80 14.00
C SER A 188 -3.46 -2.37 12.67
N ALA A 189 -4.62 -1.70 12.74
CA ALA A 189 -5.23 -0.98 11.61
C ALA A 189 -4.93 0.52 11.64
N GLU A 190 -4.07 0.98 12.57
CA GLU A 190 -3.73 2.38 12.73
C GLU A 190 -2.58 2.79 11.78
N PRO A 191 -2.80 3.73 10.85
CA PRO A 191 -1.75 4.16 9.94
C PRO A 191 -0.68 4.99 10.65
N SER A 192 0.56 4.93 10.19
CA SER A 192 1.51 6.02 10.43
C SER A 192 1.19 7.16 9.47
N VAL A 193 1.08 8.39 9.98
CA VAL A 193 0.77 9.57 9.19
C VAL A 193 1.99 10.47 9.14
N PHE A 194 2.28 11.01 7.96
CA PHE A 194 3.35 11.96 7.72
C PHE A 194 2.84 13.10 6.86
N THR A 195 3.13 14.33 7.26
CA THR A 195 2.68 15.54 6.56
C THR A 195 3.89 16.39 6.17
N ARG A 196 3.91 16.87 4.92
CA ARG A 196 4.98 17.72 4.39
C ARG A 196 4.42 18.73 3.39
N THR A 197 4.85 19.98 3.49
CA THR A 197 4.67 20.97 2.42
C THR A 197 5.69 20.70 1.31
N PHE A 198 5.26 20.72 0.05
CA PHE A 198 6.18 20.59 -1.07
C PHE A 198 7.16 21.76 -1.10
N LEU A 199 8.43 21.43 -1.36
CA LEU A 199 9.50 22.41 -1.52
C LEU A 199 9.77 22.65 -3.01
N PRO A 200 10.23 23.84 -3.44
CA PRO A 200 10.45 24.16 -4.86
C PRO A 200 11.38 23.18 -5.62
N GLN A 201 12.29 22.51 -4.90
CA GLN A 201 13.18 21.51 -5.47
C GLN A 201 12.52 20.14 -5.69
N ASP A 202 11.37 19.86 -5.06
CA ASP A 202 10.68 18.56 -5.16
C ASP A 202 10.18 18.36 -6.58
N LYS A 203 10.50 17.23 -7.20
CA LYS A 203 10.17 16.97 -8.62
C LYS A 203 9.10 15.92 -8.79
N PHE A 204 9.08 14.92 -7.93
CA PHE A 204 8.09 13.87 -8.00
C PHE A 204 7.97 13.10 -6.68
N VAL A 205 6.87 12.38 -6.52
CA VAL A 205 6.67 11.39 -5.47
C VAL A 205 6.36 10.04 -6.11
N ILE A 206 7.07 9.00 -5.66
CA ILE A 206 6.84 7.61 -6.05
C ILE A 206 6.08 6.92 -4.92
N PHE A 207 4.95 6.30 -5.25
CA PHE A 207 4.24 5.38 -4.38
C PHE A 207 4.36 3.99 -4.99
N ALA A 208 4.77 2.99 -4.21
CA ALA A 208 4.78 1.62 -4.70
C ALA A 208 4.57 0.58 -3.60
N SER A 209 4.10 -0.60 -4.01
CA SER A 209 4.09 -1.80 -3.18
C SER A 209 5.51 -2.32 -2.94
N ASP A 210 5.68 -3.12 -1.87
CA ASP A 210 6.86 -3.93 -1.59
C ASP A 210 7.40 -4.68 -2.81
N GLY A 211 6.55 -5.18 -3.71
CA GLY A 211 6.97 -5.81 -4.96
C GLY A 211 7.94 -4.97 -5.81
N LEU A 212 7.94 -3.64 -5.69
CA LEU A 212 9.00 -2.79 -6.25
C LEU A 212 10.24 -2.76 -5.34
N TRP A 213 10.03 -2.47 -4.06
CA TRP A 213 11.08 -2.17 -3.07
C TRP A 213 11.91 -3.38 -2.67
N GLU A 214 11.43 -4.61 -2.90
CA GLU A 214 12.20 -5.85 -2.77
C GLU A 214 13.31 -5.97 -3.83
N HIS A 215 13.19 -5.23 -4.93
CA HIS A 215 14.11 -5.31 -6.07
C HIS A 215 14.91 -4.03 -6.30
N LEU A 216 14.36 -2.85 -5.98
CA LEU A 216 15.03 -1.57 -6.21
C LEU A 216 15.22 -0.80 -4.90
N SER A 217 16.39 -0.15 -4.78
CA SER A 217 16.60 0.86 -3.73
C SER A 217 15.83 2.14 -4.03
N ASN A 218 15.61 2.96 -2.99
CA ASN A 218 14.96 4.27 -3.13
C ASN A 218 15.67 5.16 -4.16
N GLN A 219 17.00 5.10 -4.22
CA GLN A 219 17.82 5.92 -5.12
C GLN A 219 17.72 5.43 -6.56
N GLN A 220 17.82 4.12 -6.79
CA GLN A 220 17.63 3.52 -8.11
C GLN A 220 16.23 3.86 -8.67
N ALA A 221 15.20 3.79 -7.82
CA ALA A 221 13.85 4.13 -8.23
C ALA A 221 13.71 5.61 -8.62
N ALA A 222 14.30 6.52 -7.84
CA ALA A 222 14.28 7.95 -8.13
C ALA A 222 15.02 8.30 -9.44
N GLU A 223 16.17 7.67 -9.70
CA GLU A 223 16.92 7.86 -10.95
C GLU A 223 16.16 7.37 -12.19
N ILE A 224 15.38 6.30 -12.05
CA ILE A 224 14.55 5.79 -13.15
C ILE A 224 13.34 6.70 -13.37
N GLY A 225 12.68 7.13 -12.28
CA GLY A 225 11.64 8.17 -12.24
C GLY A 225 10.36 7.89 -13.03
N ILE A 226 10.27 6.81 -13.83
CA ILE A 226 9.15 6.55 -14.76
C ILE A 226 8.51 5.20 -14.40
N ALA A 227 7.22 5.22 -14.05
CA ALA A 227 6.47 4.04 -13.55
C ALA A 227 6.67 2.77 -14.40
N ARG A 228 6.53 2.88 -15.74
CA ARG A 228 6.70 1.74 -16.65
C ARG A 228 8.14 1.19 -16.66
N ARG A 229 9.14 2.06 -16.55
CA ARG A 229 10.54 1.65 -16.48
C ARG A 229 10.84 1.01 -15.12
N LEU A 230 10.27 1.52 -14.03
CA LEU A 230 10.39 0.96 -12.68
C LEU A 230 9.91 -0.49 -12.64
N ILE A 231 8.70 -0.76 -13.14
CA ILE A 231 8.16 -2.12 -13.21
C ILE A 231 9.08 -3.03 -14.03
N ARG A 232 9.51 -2.58 -15.22
CA ARG A 232 10.40 -3.38 -16.07
C ARG A 232 11.73 -3.70 -15.37
N THR A 233 12.37 -2.72 -14.74
CA THR A 233 13.66 -2.91 -14.07
C THR A 233 13.52 -3.83 -12.86
N ALA A 234 12.46 -3.68 -12.05
CA ALA A 234 12.21 -4.58 -10.92
C ALA A 234 12.00 -6.03 -11.37
N LEU A 235 11.25 -6.26 -12.45
CA LEU A 235 11.07 -7.60 -13.00
C LEU A 235 12.36 -8.18 -13.60
N GLN A 236 13.22 -7.35 -14.19
CA GLN A 236 14.55 -7.79 -14.66
C GLN A 236 15.43 -8.21 -13.49
N GLU A 237 15.41 -7.46 -12.40
CA GLU A 237 16.17 -7.77 -11.18
C GLU A 237 15.61 -9.02 -10.48
N ALA A 238 14.29 -9.21 -10.46
CA ALA A 238 13.66 -10.45 -10.01
C ALA A 238 14.13 -11.67 -10.84
N ALA A 239 14.20 -11.52 -12.17
CA ALA A 239 14.73 -12.56 -13.07
C ALA A 239 16.18 -12.90 -12.76
N ARG A 240 17.01 -11.87 -12.58
CA ARG A 240 18.43 -12.03 -12.25
C ARG A 240 18.64 -12.77 -10.93
N LYS A 241 17.89 -12.42 -9.88
CA LYS A 241 17.94 -13.09 -8.55
C LYS A 241 17.53 -14.58 -8.61
N ARG A 242 16.79 -14.99 -9.64
CA ARG A 242 16.36 -16.37 -9.86
C ARG A 242 17.11 -17.07 -11.01
N GLU A 243 18.14 -16.44 -11.56
CA GLU A 243 18.92 -16.97 -12.69
C GLU A 243 18.05 -17.29 -13.93
N MET A 244 16.99 -16.50 -14.14
CA MET A 244 16.04 -16.64 -15.26
C MET A 244 16.12 -15.46 -16.23
N ARG A 245 15.62 -15.63 -17.45
CA ARG A 245 15.46 -14.51 -18.40
C ARG A 245 14.14 -13.79 -18.12
N TYR A 246 14.14 -12.47 -18.29
CA TYR A 246 12.93 -11.64 -18.19
C TYR A 246 11.80 -12.11 -19.13
N ALA A 247 12.14 -12.61 -20.32
CA ALA A 247 11.18 -13.14 -21.27
C ALA A 247 10.45 -14.40 -20.76
N ASP A 248 11.10 -15.18 -19.89
CA ASP A 248 10.54 -16.42 -19.35
C ASP A 248 9.57 -16.11 -18.20
N ILE A 249 9.91 -15.14 -17.33
CA ILE A 249 8.99 -14.68 -16.26
C ILE A 249 7.62 -14.26 -16.82
N LYS A 250 7.60 -13.58 -17.97
CA LYS A 250 6.36 -13.12 -18.60
C LYS A 250 5.44 -14.25 -19.06
N LYS A 251 6.01 -15.42 -19.33
CA LYS A 251 5.28 -16.59 -19.81
C LYS A 251 4.76 -17.47 -18.67
N LEU A 252 5.15 -17.18 -17.43
CA LEU A 252 4.73 -17.98 -16.29
C LEU A 252 3.30 -17.68 -15.90
N ASP A 253 2.59 -18.74 -15.52
CA ASP A 253 1.27 -18.64 -14.93
C ASP A 253 1.30 -17.85 -13.62
N LYS A 254 0.17 -17.20 -13.29
CA LYS A 254 0.05 -16.33 -12.12
C LYS A 254 0.51 -17.00 -10.82
N GLY A 255 0.20 -18.28 -10.64
CA GLY A 255 0.57 -19.04 -9.44
C GLY A 255 2.07 -19.27 -9.31
N ILE A 256 2.75 -19.61 -10.41
CA ILE A 256 4.20 -19.84 -10.42
C ILE A 256 4.96 -18.52 -10.25
N ARG A 257 4.48 -17.47 -10.93
CA ARG A 257 5.07 -16.14 -10.89
C ARG A 257 5.20 -15.59 -9.47
N ARG A 258 4.26 -15.91 -8.57
CA ARG A 258 4.27 -15.46 -7.17
C ARG A 258 5.43 -16.03 -6.35
N PHE A 259 6.01 -17.16 -6.75
CA PHE A 259 7.23 -17.69 -6.12
C PHE A 259 8.50 -16.94 -6.55
N ILE A 260 8.41 -16.18 -7.65
CA ILE A 260 9.52 -15.43 -8.22
C ILE A 260 9.50 -13.98 -7.75
N HIS A 261 8.35 -13.31 -7.84
CA HIS A 261 8.17 -11.92 -7.43
C HIS A 261 6.73 -11.63 -6.97
N ASP A 262 6.55 -10.56 -6.19
CA ASP A 262 5.24 -10.03 -5.80
C ASP A 262 4.56 -9.26 -6.95
N ASP A 263 3.26 -9.02 -6.83
CA ASP A 263 2.55 -8.04 -7.63
C ASP A 263 3.17 -6.64 -7.40
N ILE A 264 3.47 -5.94 -8.50
CA ILE A 264 4.11 -4.63 -8.46
C ILE A 264 3.09 -3.58 -8.86
N THR A 265 2.80 -2.66 -7.94
CA THR A 265 2.03 -1.43 -8.23
C THR A 265 2.96 -0.23 -8.06
N VAL A 266 3.00 0.67 -9.05
CA VAL A 266 3.82 1.88 -9.00
C VAL A 266 3.03 3.06 -9.51
N ILE A 267 3.16 4.19 -8.83
CA ILE A 267 2.59 5.48 -9.21
C ILE A 267 3.70 6.50 -9.07
N VAL A 268 3.84 7.34 -10.09
CA VAL A 268 4.73 8.50 -10.03
C VAL A 268 3.89 9.74 -10.25
N ILE A 269 3.93 10.64 -9.28
CA ILE A 269 3.28 11.95 -9.35
C ILE A 269 4.38 12.97 -9.60
N TYR A 270 4.40 13.57 -10.79
CA TYR A 270 5.30 14.69 -11.08
C TYR A 270 4.70 15.99 -10.53
N ILE A 271 5.56 16.80 -9.93
CA ILE A 271 5.17 18.05 -9.28
C ILE A 271 5.50 19.21 -10.21
N ASP A 272 4.45 19.92 -10.61
CA ASP A 272 4.57 21.20 -11.28
C ASP A 272 4.32 22.33 -10.27
N HIS A 273 5.40 23.03 -9.90
CA HIS A 273 5.33 24.10 -8.90
C HIS A 273 4.62 25.35 -9.40
N GLU A 274 4.57 25.58 -10.72
CA GLU A 274 3.82 26.71 -11.28
C GLU A 274 2.32 26.52 -11.05
N PHE A 275 1.83 25.29 -11.17
CA PHE A 275 0.44 24.93 -10.89
C PHE A 275 0.09 24.93 -9.39
N LEU A 276 1.05 24.62 -8.51
CA LEU A 276 0.82 24.64 -7.06
C LEU A 276 0.77 26.06 -6.48
N LEU A 277 1.48 27.02 -7.10
CA LEU A 277 1.61 28.40 -6.64
C LEU A 277 0.76 29.40 -7.44
N GLY A 278 0.27 29.02 -8.63
CA GLY A 278 -0.53 29.86 -9.52
C GLY A 278 -2.03 29.98 -9.15
N PRO A 279 -2.78 30.90 -9.80
CA PRO A 279 -4.22 31.01 -9.63
C PRO A 279 -4.91 29.69 -9.98
N LYS A 280 -5.94 29.31 -9.21
CA LYS A 280 -6.68 28.02 -9.30
C LYS A 280 -7.03 27.66 -10.75
N ALA A 281 -6.17 26.91 -11.42
CA ALA A 281 -6.51 26.28 -12.68
C ALA A 281 -7.53 25.17 -12.40
N SER A 282 -8.59 25.12 -13.20
CA SER A 282 -9.59 24.06 -13.13
C SER A 282 -8.96 22.76 -13.66
N VAL A 283 -8.45 21.93 -12.75
CA VAL A 283 -8.03 20.56 -13.09
C VAL A 283 -9.28 19.67 -13.08
N PRO A 284 -9.56 18.91 -14.16
CA PRO A 284 -10.69 17.99 -14.16
C PRO A 284 -10.53 16.95 -13.04
N GLU A 285 -11.61 16.69 -12.31
CA GLU A 285 -11.64 15.61 -11.32
C GLU A 285 -11.39 14.28 -12.04
N LEU A 286 -10.23 13.69 -11.79
CA LEU A 286 -9.82 12.44 -12.43
C LEU A 286 -9.79 11.34 -11.36
N SER A 287 -10.87 10.57 -11.30
CA SER A 287 -10.93 9.33 -10.53
C SER A 287 -10.57 8.17 -11.43
N ILE A 288 -9.36 7.62 -11.29
CA ILE A 288 -8.94 6.42 -12.02
C ILE A 288 -9.10 5.22 -11.09
N GLN A 289 -10.04 4.33 -11.40
CA GLN A 289 -10.08 3.01 -10.79
C GLN A 289 -9.05 2.12 -11.49
N GLY A 290 -8.17 1.47 -10.72
CA GLY A 290 -7.16 0.57 -11.28
C GLY A 290 -7.80 -0.49 -12.17
N PHE A 291 -7.33 -0.60 -13.41
CA PHE A 291 -7.70 -1.62 -14.39
C PHE A 291 -6.45 -2.35 -14.86
N ALA A 292 -6.60 -3.63 -15.24
CA ALA A 292 -5.47 -4.54 -15.44
C ALA A 292 -4.56 -4.21 -16.63
N ASP A 293 -5.00 -3.43 -17.63
CA ASP A 293 -4.16 -3.11 -18.81
C ASP A 293 -4.66 -1.87 -19.55
N SER A 294 -4.17 -0.69 -19.21
CA SER A 294 -4.26 0.47 -20.11
C SER A 294 -2.86 1.01 -20.40
N VAL A 295 -2.28 0.60 -21.52
CA VAL A 295 -1.18 1.32 -22.16
C VAL A 295 -1.79 2.54 -22.86
N GLY A 296 -2.04 3.60 -22.10
CA GLY A 296 -2.39 4.92 -22.66
C GLY A 296 -1.13 5.77 -22.83
N PRO A 297 -1.00 6.58 -23.89
CA PRO A 297 0.04 7.58 -23.96
C PRO A 297 -0.10 8.58 -22.81
N SER A 298 1.00 8.89 -22.14
CA SER A 298 1.05 10.02 -21.18
C SER A 298 0.71 11.29 -21.94
N LYS A 299 -0.26 12.07 -21.46
CA LYS A 299 -0.57 13.40 -22.02
C LYS A 299 0.44 14.48 -21.60
N PHE A 300 1.47 14.13 -20.81
CA PHE A 300 2.60 15.02 -20.53
C PHE A 300 3.56 15.04 -21.73
N SER A 301 3.15 15.73 -22.79
CA SER A 301 4.00 16.10 -23.93
C SER A 301 4.42 17.56 -23.81
N THR A 302 5.22 17.88 -22.79
CA THR A 302 5.84 19.21 -22.63
C THR A 302 7.14 19.11 -21.83
N LEU A 303 8.09 18.27 -22.27
CA LEU A 303 9.50 18.39 -21.88
C LEU A 303 10.48 18.05 -23.02
N ASP A 304 10.01 17.96 -24.27
CA ASP A 304 10.91 17.95 -25.43
C ASP A 304 11.17 19.40 -25.83
N GLY A 305 12.16 19.99 -25.16
CA GLY A 305 12.57 21.36 -25.36
C GLY A 305 14.04 21.55 -25.02
N THR A 306 14.92 20.87 -25.74
CA THR A 306 16.27 21.35 -26.08
C THR A 306 16.84 20.51 -27.22
N ASN A 307 17.24 21.20 -28.30
CA ASN A 307 18.00 20.68 -29.45
C ASN A 307 19.22 19.85 -29.04
#